data_AF-A0A899G3E6-F1
#
_entry.id   AF-A0A899G3E6-F1
#
_cell.length_a   1.000
_cell.length_b   1.000
_cell.length_c   1.000
_cell.angle_alpha   90.00
_cell.angle_beta   90.00
_cell.angle_gamma   90.00
#
_symmetry.space_group_name_H-M   'P 1'
#
loop_
_entity.id
_entity.type
_entity.pdbx_description
1 polymer ?
#
loop_
_entity_poly.entity_id
_entity_poly.type
_entity_poly.pdbx_seq_one_letter_code
_entity_poly.pdbx_strand_id
1 'polypeptide(L)'
;MTRNFFVGGNFKANGTIESIKKIVEFLNESELDPNVDVVICPSELYLLYVRNHLRDDIGVSAQNVYSSPPGPYTGEITVEQLKDANISWVIIGHSERRVHFNESNQSIALKTKRALENGMSVILCIGENLEERESGRTIDVVTSQLQSVFQIVKCWSNLVIAYEPVWAIGTGKAASPEQAQNVHSEIRQWLKKQLGEKSDNIRIIYGGSVTSKNAKELSLMDDIDGFLVGGASLKNVIALCSMISPASGSTFGSPQYLHHSIPKTQQQMISDAFNTANFPLSRTSPGFGTSVAFGNTFLGARGDDGHQNLPDNVKMYNWIIELISGSVGREHALLELSKKREQFDDLAFILWHSFGVMTSLLQEIVSVYPLLLSPQLTSHASNRVCNALALLQCIASHNETRILFLNAHIPLFLYPFMSTTSKSRPFEYLRLTSLGVIGALVKNDSTEVINFLLSTEIIPLCLRIMETGSELSKTVAIFIVQKILTDDMGLAYICQTYERFYSVGTVLSNMVNQLVENQVHRLLKHVVRCYLRLSDNPRAREALRQCLPDPLRDATFSNILKDDLSTKRALAQLLVNLSDSVIG
;
A
#
# COMPACT_ATOMS: atom_id res chain seq x y z
N MET A 1 12.91 31.49 -28.55
CA MET A 1 11.58 30.91 -28.77
C MET A 1 10.90 30.83 -27.43
N THR A 2 9.60 31.10 -27.35
CA THR A 2 8.82 30.86 -26.13
C THR A 2 8.76 29.35 -25.90
N ARG A 3 8.91 28.91 -24.64
CA ARG A 3 8.81 27.49 -24.27
C ARG A 3 7.34 27.08 -24.38
N ASN A 4 7.02 26.15 -25.27
CA ASN A 4 5.66 25.60 -25.36
C ASN A 4 5.31 24.90 -24.05
N PHE A 5 4.09 25.12 -23.58
CA PHE A 5 3.61 24.50 -22.36
C PHE A 5 3.54 22.98 -22.55
N PHE A 6 3.97 22.21 -21.56
CA PHE A 6 4.05 20.75 -21.66
C PHE A 6 3.08 20.08 -20.70
N VAL A 7 2.28 19.12 -21.17
CA VAL A 7 1.38 18.33 -20.33
C VAL A 7 1.69 16.84 -20.49
N GLY A 8 2.37 16.30 -19.48
CA GLY A 8 2.63 14.87 -19.32
C GLY A 8 1.55 14.19 -18.49
N GLY A 9 0.92 13.12 -18.99
CA GLY A 9 0.03 12.25 -18.23
C GLY A 9 0.72 10.96 -17.82
N ASN A 10 1.25 10.88 -16.60
CA ASN A 10 1.87 9.67 -16.07
C ASN A 10 0.82 8.76 -15.43
N PHE A 11 0.47 7.66 -16.11
CA PHE A 11 -0.55 6.73 -15.63
C PHE A 11 -0.05 5.86 -14.47
N LYS A 12 1.27 5.86 -14.23
CA LYS A 12 1.95 4.97 -13.29
C LYS A 12 1.58 3.51 -13.58
N ALA A 13 1.59 2.66 -12.57
CA ALA A 13 1.14 1.27 -12.65
C ALA A 13 -0.40 1.14 -12.59
N ASN A 14 -1.15 1.90 -13.42
CA ASN A 14 -2.61 1.83 -13.50
C ASN A 14 -3.11 1.55 -14.92
N GLY A 15 -4.34 1.07 -15.00
CA GLY A 15 -5.09 0.85 -16.23
C GLY A 15 -5.56 -0.60 -16.38
N THR A 16 -6.62 -0.78 -17.15
CA THR A 16 -7.03 -2.03 -17.76
C THR A 16 -7.04 -1.84 -19.27
N ILE A 17 -7.11 -2.93 -20.05
CA ILE A 17 -7.27 -2.82 -21.52
C ILE A 17 -8.43 -1.87 -21.84
N GLU A 18 -9.60 -2.08 -21.23
CA GLU A 18 -10.79 -1.26 -21.46
C GLU A 18 -10.58 0.22 -21.08
N SER A 19 -9.95 0.50 -19.93
CA SER A 19 -9.75 1.90 -19.53
C SER A 19 -8.76 2.62 -20.45
N ILE A 20 -7.71 1.92 -20.92
CA ILE A 20 -6.75 2.49 -21.86
C ILE A 20 -7.41 2.77 -23.21
N LYS A 21 -8.25 1.86 -23.73
CA LYS A 21 -9.04 2.10 -24.95
C LYS A 21 -9.86 3.38 -24.85
N LYS A 22 -10.61 3.52 -23.76
CA LYS A 22 -11.44 4.70 -23.50
C LYS A 22 -10.61 5.99 -23.46
N ILE A 23 -9.44 5.96 -22.84
CA ILE A 23 -8.55 7.13 -22.80
C ILE A 23 -8.02 7.50 -24.19
N VAL A 24 -7.62 6.50 -25.00
CA VAL A 24 -7.13 6.73 -26.37
C VAL A 24 -8.24 7.27 -27.27
N GLU A 25 -9.43 6.66 -27.23
CA GLU A 25 -10.62 7.14 -27.96
C GLU A 25 -10.93 8.60 -27.60
N PHE A 26 -11.00 8.90 -26.31
CA PHE A 26 -11.23 10.25 -25.82
C PHE A 26 -10.16 11.26 -26.28
N LEU A 27 -8.88 10.88 -26.26
CA LEU A 27 -7.78 11.73 -26.73
C LEU A 27 -7.82 11.98 -28.24
N ASN A 28 -8.22 10.98 -29.02
CA ASN A 28 -8.36 11.14 -30.46
C ASN A 28 -9.53 12.04 -30.84
N GLU A 29 -10.63 12.01 -30.08
CA GLU A 29 -11.83 12.82 -30.32
C GLU A 29 -11.71 14.26 -29.82
N SER A 30 -10.66 14.59 -29.05
CA SER A 30 -10.54 15.88 -28.40
C SER A 30 -9.72 16.89 -29.20
N GLU A 31 -10.09 18.16 -29.04
CA GLU A 31 -9.32 19.29 -29.54
C GLU A 31 -8.23 19.68 -28.53
N LEU A 32 -6.99 19.76 -29.01
CA LEU A 32 -5.84 20.18 -28.23
C LEU A 32 -5.35 21.54 -28.71
N ASP A 33 -4.91 22.38 -27.78
CA ASP A 33 -4.26 23.65 -28.12
C ASP A 33 -2.93 23.34 -28.82
N PRO A 34 -2.70 23.83 -30.06
CA PRO A 34 -1.49 23.53 -30.81
C PRO A 34 -0.21 24.12 -30.17
N ASN A 35 -0.34 24.98 -29.16
CA ASN A 35 0.80 25.53 -28.41
C ASN A 35 1.15 24.71 -27.16
N VAL A 36 0.44 23.59 -26.93
CA VAL A 36 0.66 22.70 -25.79
C VAL A 36 1.14 21.33 -26.29
N ASP A 37 2.34 20.95 -25.86
CA ASP A 37 2.86 19.61 -26.14
C ASP A 37 2.23 18.62 -25.15
N VAL A 38 1.51 17.62 -25.67
CA VAL A 38 0.88 16.58 -24.84
C VAL A 38 1.64 15.26 -24.97
N VAL A 39 1.97 14.64 -23.84
CA VAL A 39 2.63 13.33 -23.78
C VAL A 39 1.91 12.44 -22.79
N ILE A 40 1.53 11.22 -23.17
CA ILE A 40 0.97 10.23 -22.24
C ILE A 40 1.95 9.09 -21.98
N CYS A 41 1.98 8.64 -20.72
CA CYS A 41 2.96 7.68 -20.23
C CYS A 41 2.19 6.48 -19.64
N PRO A 42 1.70 5.53 -20.47
CA PRO A 42 1.02 4.34 -19.99
C PRO A 42 2.00 3.35 -19.36
N SER A 43 1.51 2.39 -18.58
CA SER A 43 2.31 1.23 -18.16
C SER A 43 2.80 0.45 -19.39
N GLU A 44 3.96 -0.20 -19.26
CA GLU A 44 4.66 -0.90 -20.33
C GLU A 44 3.77 -1.89 -21.10
N LEU A 45 2.87 -2.58 -20.41
CA LEU A 45 1.92 -3.54 -21.01
C LEU A 45 1.04 -2.90 -22.09
N TYR A 46 0.80 -1.59 -22.01
CA TYR A 46 -0.13 -0.86 -22.87
C TYR A 46 0.56 0.07 -23.88
N LEU A 47 1.90 0.18 -23.86
CA LEU A 47 2.66 1.10 -24.72
C LEU A 47 2.36 0.92 -26.22
N LEU A 48 2.46 -0.31 -26.71
CA LEU A 48 2.23 -0.62 -28.13
C LEU A 48 0.78 -0.35 -28.54
N TYR A 49 -0.18 -0.69 -27.68
CA TYR A 49 -1.58 -0.41 -27.96
C TYR A 49 -1.80 1.09 -28.11
N VAL A 50 -1.30 1.88 -27.17
CA VAL A 50 -1.44 3.34 -27.18
C VAL A 50 -0.76 3.94 -28.41
N ARG A 51 0.49 3.60 -28.71
CA ARG A 51 1.20 4.16 -29.89
C ARG A 51 0.52 3.82 -31.21
N ASN A 52 -0.07 2.64 -31.34
CA ASN A 52 -0.74 2.22 -32.59
C ASN A 52 -2.11 2.85 -32.81
N HIS A 53 -2.77 3.35 -31.76
CA HIS A 53 -4.15 3.84 -31.84
C HIS A 53 -4.28 5.32 -31.52
N LEU A 54 -3.27 5.95 -30.92
CA LEU A 54 -3.26 7.37 -30.60
C LEU A 54 -2.72 8.19 -31.77
N ARG A 55 -3.34 9.34 -32.02
CA ARG A 55 -2.87 10.35 -32.99
C ARG A 55 -1.40 10.75 -32.79
N ASP A 56 -0.73 11.12 -33.88
CA ASP A 56 0.73 11.31 -33.94
C ASP A 56 1.25 12.61 -33.30
N ASP A 57 0.40 13.61 -33.16
CA ASP A 57 0.71 14.85 -32.45
C ASP A 57 0.77 14.68 -30.92
N ILE A 58 0.26 13.57 -30.38
CA ILE A 58 0.43 13.24 -28.96
C ILE A 58 1.62 12.30 -28.78
N GLY A 59 2.56 12.72 -27.95
CA GLY A 59 3.72 11.91 -27.59
C GLY A 59 3.32 10.70 -26.73
N VAL A 60 4.03 9.59 -26.93
CA VAL A 60 3.88 8.39 -26.08
C VAL A 60 5.22 8.14 -25.40
N SER A 61 5.17 7.97 -24.08
CA SER A 61 6.36 7.79 -23.24
C SER A 61 6.35 6.45 -22.52
N ALA A 62 7.48 5.76 -22.54
CA ALA A 62 7.74 4.71 -21.55
C ALA A 62 7.92 5.32 -20.14
N GLN A 63 7.74 4.52 -19.09
CA GLN A 63 7.91 4.98 -17.70
C GLN A 63 9.31 4.66 -17.13
N ASN A 64 10.12 3.88 -17.86
CA ASN A 64 11.51 3.58 -17.55
C ASN A 64 12.23 3.02 -18.79
N VAL A 65 13.57 3.01 -18.76
CA VAL A 65 14.41 2.30 -19.73
C VAL A 65 15.70 1.82 -19.08
N TYR A 66 16.29 0.76 -19.60
CA TYR A 66 17.59 0.27 -19.17
C TYR A 66 18.74 1.11 -19.77
N SER A 67 19.86 1.20 -19.05
CA SER A 67 21.01 2.03 -19.45
C SER A 67 21.95 1.32 -20.44
N SER A 68 21.84 -0.01 -20.59
CA SER A 68 22.70 -0.80 -21.47
C SER A 68 22.02 -1.13 -22.80
N PRO A 69 22.80 -1.47 -23.86
CA PRO A 69 22.25 -2.05 -25.09
C PRO A 69 21.54 -3.40 -24.84
N PRO A 70 20.84 -3.94 -25.86
CA PRO A 70 20.16 -5.24 -25.77
C PRO A 70 21.12 -6.35 -25.31
N GLY A 71 20.63 -7.19 -24.40
CA GLY A 71 21.44 -8.21 -23.74
C GLY A 71 20.63 -9.03 -22.74
N PRO A 72 21.28 -9.86 -21.89
CA PRO A 72 20.62 -10.78 -20.96
C PRO A 72 20.07 -10.07 -19.72
N TYR A 73 19.12 -9.15 -19.92
CA TYR A 73 18.48 -8.34 -18.87
C TYR A 73 16.98 -8.65 -18.80
N THR A 74 16.64 -9.84 -18.32
CA THR A 74 15.25 -10.33 -18.28
C THR A 74 14.32 -9.35 -17.55
N GLY A 75 13.27 -8.90 -18.25
CA GLY A 75 12.26 -7.98 -17.71
C GLY A 75 12.53 -6.50 -17.96
N GLU A 76 13.73 -6.13 -18.43
CA GLU A 76 14.07 -4.76 -18.77
C GLU A 76 13.73 -4.42 -20.23
N ILE A 77 13.47 -3.13 -20.49
CA ILE A 77 13.23 -2.59 -21.83
C ILE A 77 14.41 -1.70 -22.22
N THR A 78 14.92 -1.86 -23.45
CA THR A 78 16.02 -1.03 -23.96
C THR A 78 15.53 0.10 -24.87
N VAL A 79 16.41 1.09 -25.08
CA VAL A 79 16.13 2.22 -25.96
C VAL A 79 15.85 1.77 -27.39
N GLU A 80 16.56 0.75 -27.88
CA GLU A 80 16.37 0.19 -29.22
C GLU A 80 14.97 -0.39 -29.40
N GLN A 81 14.46 -1.11 -28.41
CA GLN A 81 13.11 -1.68 -28.45
C GLN A 81 12.04 -0.58 -28.44
N LEU A 82 12.23 0.48 -27.66
CA LEU A 82 11.30 1.62 -27.67
C LEU A 82 11.31 2.34 -29.02
N LYS A 83 12.48 2.53 -29.63
CA LYS A 83 12.59 3.14 -30.96
C LYS A 83 11.96 2.29 -32.06
N ASP A 84 12.17 0.98 -32.03
CA ASP A 84 11.52 0.02 -32.94
C ASP A 84 9.99 0.09 -32.83
N ALA A 85 9.49 0.30 -31.61
CA ALA A 85 8.08 0.52 -31.32
C ALA A 85 7.56 1.94 -31.63
N ASN A 86 8.36 2.83 -32.25
CA ASN A 86 8.05 4.24 -32.49
C ASN A 86 7.71 5.05 -31.22
N ILE A 87 8.25 4.66 -30.07
CA ILE A 87 8.09 5.38 -28.80
C ILE A 87 9.25 6.37 -28.65
N SER A 88 8.92 7.66 -28.62
CA SER A 88 9.90 8.75 -28.69
C SER A 88 10.25 9.37 -27.34
N TRP A 89 9.46 9.10 -26.29
CA TRP A 89 9.65 9.66 -24.95
C TRP A 89 9.94 8.59 -23.89
N VAL A 90 10.63 8.99 -22.82
CA VAL A 90 10.81 8.15 -21.62
C VAL A 90 10.89 9.00 -20.35
N ILE A 91 10.19 8.56 -19.30
CA ILE A 91 10.38 9.08 -17.93
C ILE A 91 11.61 8.41 -17.31
N ILE A 92 12.51 9.20 -16.72
CA ILE A 92 13.70 8.67 -16.05
C ILE A 92 13.83 9.34 -14.68
N GLY A 93 14.09 8.54 -13.65
CA GLY A 93 14.35 9.03 -12.30
C GLY A 93 13.12 9.49 -11.52
N HIS A 94 11.93 9.02 -11.89
CA HIS A 94 10.70 9.28 -11.14
C HIS A 94 10.87 8.89 -9.66
N SER A 95 10.33 9.71 -8.76
CA SER A 95 10.41 9.55 -7.31
C SER A 95 10.13 8.13 -6.81
N GLU A 96 9.06 7.49 -7.31
CA GLU A 96 8.71 6.09 -6.99
C GLU A 96 9.82 5.09 -7.36
N ARG A 97 10.57 5.33 -8.44
CA ARG A 97 11.70 4.47 -8.84
C ARG A 97 12.92 4.68 -7.95
N ARG A 98 13.19 5.93 -7.57
CA ARG A 98 14.23 6.26 -6.58
C ARG A 98 13.97 5.56 -5.25
N VAL A 99 12.72 5.59 -4.79
CA VAL A 99 12.33 5.07 -3.47
C VAL A 99 12.14 3.55 -3.47
N HIS A 100 11.36 3.00 -4.40
CA HIS A 100 11.00 1.56 -4.37
C HIS A 100 12.03 0.66 -5.08
N PHE A 101 12.80 1.20 -6.01
CA PHE A 101 13.76 0.45 -6.82
C PHE A 101 15.20 0.93 -6.64
N ASN A 102 15.44 1.79 -5.63
CA ASN A 102 16.77 2.28 -5.22
C ASN A 102 17.58 2.90 -6.38
N GLU A 103 16.92 3.61 -7.30
CA GLU A 103 17.64 4.27 -8.39
C GLU A 103 18.47 5.46 -7.88
N SER A 104 19.79 5.29 -7.94
CA SER A 104 20.78 6.33 -7.62
C SER A 104 20.88 7.41 -8.70
N ASN A 105 21.46 8.56 -8.34
CA ASN A 105 21.77 9.64 -9.29
C ASN A 105 22.67 9.17 -10.43
N GLN A 106 23.62 8.28 -10.15
CA GLN A 106 24.54 7.73 -11.14
C GLN A 106 23.78 6.83 -12.14
N SER A 107 22.93 5.92 -11.65
CA SER A 107 22.12 5.07 -12.54
C SER A 107 21.15 5.88 -13.40
N ILE A 108 20.55 6.93 -12.83
CA ILE A 108 19.64 7.83 -13.54
C ILE A 108 20.39 8.60 -14.64
N ALA A 109 21.56 9.17 -14.31
CA ALA A 109 22.39 9.84 -15.29
C ALA A 109 22.77 8.92 -16.47
N LEU A 110 23.14 7.67 -16.19
CA LEU A 110 23.48 6.69 -17.23
C LEU A 110 22.29 6.38 -18.14
N LYS A 111 21.08 6.20 -17.58
CA LYS A 111 19.85 6.02 -18.35
C LYS A 111 19.54 7.25 -19.21
N THR A 112 19.62 8.45 -18.63
CA THR A 112 19.40 9.71 -19.34
C THR A 112 20.35 9.88 -20.51
N LYS A 113 21.65 9.65 -20.27
CA LYS A 113 22.67 9.67 -21.33
C LYS A 113 22.33 8.68 -22.44
N ARG A 114 22.02 7.43 -22.09
CA ARG A 114 21.70 6.38 -23.07
C ARG A 114 20.50 6.77 -23.93
N ALA A 115 19.42 7.25 -23.31
CA ALA A 115 18.21 7.68 -24.01
C ALA A 115 18.49 8.82 -24.99
N LEU A 116 19.16 9.89 -24.53
CA LEU A 116 19.46 11.06 -25.36
C LEU A 116 20.44 10.76 -26.50
N GLU A 117 21.51 10.01 -26.24
CA GLU A 117 22.49 9.63 -27.28
C GLU A 117 21.89 8.77 -28.38
N ASN A 118 20.77 8.09 -28.10
CA ASN A 118 20.04 7.29 -29.07
C ASN A 118 18.81 8.01 -29.64
N GLY A 119 18.64 9.31 -29.36
CA GLY A 119 17.62 10.15 -29.99
C GLY A 119 16.23 10.09 -29.35
N MET A 120 16.10 9.55 -28.14
CA MET A 120 14.87 9.68 -27.35
C MET A 120 14.78 11.07 -26.71
N SER A 121 13.55 11.49 -26.42
CA SER A 121 13.27 12.61 -25.53
C SER A 121 13.07 12.11 -24.10
N VAL A 122 13.57 12.86 -23.11
CA VAL A 122 13.59 12.44 -21.70
C VAL A 122 12.79 13.40 -20.83
N ILE A 123 11.91 12.85 -20.00
CA ILE A 123 11.32 13.54 -18.85
C ILE A 123 12.14 13.14 -17.62
N LEU A 124 13.14 13.96 -17.28
CA LEU A 124 14.05 13.72 -16.16
C LEU A 124 13.39 14.22 -14.87
N CYS A 125 13.10 13.32 -13.95
CA CYS A 125 12.47 13.70 -12.69
C CYS A 125 13.52 13.92 -11.59
N ILE A 126 13.35 15.03 -10.87
CA ILE A 126 14.18 15.45 -9.74
C ILE A 126 13.30 15.97 -8.62
N GLY A 127 13.77 15.88 -7.39
CA GLY A 127 12.96 16.27 -6.25
C GLY A 127 13.56 15.86 -4.94
N GLU A 128 13.21 16.60 -3.90
CA GLU A 128 13.57 16.34 -2.51
C GLU A 128 12.44 15.64 -1.76
N ASN A 129 12.81 14.81 -0.79
CA ASN A 129 11.87 14.24 0.16
C ASN A 129 11.53 15.23 1.29
N LEU A 130 10.59 14.86 2.16
CA LEU A 130 10.14 15.74 3.24
C LEU A 130 11.26 16.13 4.21
N GLU A 131 12.14 15.19 4.57
CA GLU A 131 13.26 15.46 5.47
C GLU A 131 14.26 16.45 4.86
N GLU A 132 14.54 16.30 3.57
CA GLU A 132 15.41 17.21 2.81
C GLU A 132 14.80 18.61 2.70
N ARG A 133 13.48 18.71 2.50
CA ARG A 133 12.74 19.98 2.51
C ARG A 133 12.80 20.67 3.88
N GLU A 134 12.45 19.94 4.95
CA GLU A 134 12.40 20.46 6.32
C GLU A 134 13.78 20.86 6.85
N SER A 135 14.84 20.20 6.37
CA SER A 135 16.23 20.57 6.66
C SER A 135 16.79 21.71 5.79
N GLY A 136 15.97 22.32 4.92
CA GLY A 136 16.39 23.43 4.06
C GLY A 136 17.31 23.01 2.90
N ARG A 137 17.40 21.71 2.58
CA ARG A 137 18.31 21.14 1.57
C ARG A 137 17.68 20.97 0.19
N THR A 138 16.48 21.49 -0.06
CA THR A 138 15.78 21.35 -1.36
C THR A 138 16.69 21.66 -2.54
N ILE A 139 17.37 22.82 -2.53
CA ILE A 139 18.22 23.26 -3.64
C ILE A 139 19.48 22.39 -3.77
N ASP A 140 20.11 22.01 -2.66
CA ASP A 140 21.27 21.11 -2.67
C ASP A 140 20.93 19.75 -3.29
N VAL A 141 19.75 19.22 -2.99
CA VAL A 141 19.28 17.93 -3.51
C VAL A 141 19.02 18.02 -5.00
N VAL A 142 18.16 18.94 -5.45
CA VAL A 142 17.79 19.03 -6.87
C VAL A 142 19.00 19.37 -7.74
N THR A 143 19.91 20.23 -7.27
CA THR A 143 21.13 20.57 -8.00
C THR A 143 22.14 19.42 -8.01
N SER A 144 22.27 18.62 -6.94
CA SER A 144 23.11 17.41 -6.92
C SER A 144 22.60 16.32 -7.89
N GLN A 145 21.27 16.14 -7.95
CA GLN A 145 20.62 15.24 -8.90
C GLN A 145 20.90 15.69 -10.35
N LEU A 146 20.74 16.98 -10.66
CA LEU A 146 21.06 17.55 -11.98
C LEU A 146 22.55 17.52 -12.31
N GLN A 147 23.42 17.78 -11.33
CA GLN A 147 24.87 17.79 -11.49
C GLN A 147 25.38 16.43 -11.97
N SER A 148 24.81 15.34 -11.46
CA SER A 148 25.17 13.97 -11.86
C SER A 148 24.86 13.71 -13.34
N VAL A 149 23.76 14.27 -13.86
CA VAL A 149 23.41 14.20 -15.28
C VAL A 149 24.33 15.09 -16.10
N PHE A 150 24.56 16.34 -15.66
CA PHE A 150 25.41 17.32 -16.34
C PHE A 150 26.85 16.83 -16.53
N GLN A 151 27.39 16.07 -15.56
CA GLN A 151 28.75 15.52 -15.67
C GLN A 151 28.95 14.59 -16.87
N ILE A 152 27.90 13.92 -17.36
CA ILE A 152 28.04 12.89 -18.40
C ILE A 152 27.17 13.13 -19.65
N VAL A 153 26.18 14.00 -19.58
CA VAL A 153 25.28 14.34 -20.70
C VAL A 153 25.73 15.65 -21.37
N LYS A 154 26.07 15.56 -22.66
CA LYS A 154 26.58 16.71 -23.44
C LYS A 154 25.49 17.54 -24.12
N CYS A 155 24.38 16.93 -24.49
CA CYS A 155 23.29 17.58 -25.21
C CYS A 155 21.99 17.51 -24.40
N TRP A 156 21.36 18.66 -24.17
CA TRP A 156 20.17 18.81 -23.34
C TRP A 156 18.93 19.21 -24.16
N SER A 157 18.99 19.17 -25.50
CA SER A 157 17.94 19.71 -26.37
C SER A 157 16.61 18.94 -26.28
N ASN A 158 16.66 17.64 -26.00
CA ASN A 158 15.48 16.76 -25.94
C ASN A 158 15.18 16.33 -24.50
N LEU A 159 15.42 17.22 -23.53
CA LEU A 159 15.22 16.96 -22.12
C LEU A 159 14.24 17.97 -21.51
N VAL A 160 13.26 17.44 -20.78
CA VAL A 160 12.33 18.17 -19.93
C VAL A 160 12.62 17.78 -18.49
N ILE A 161 12.70 18.74 -17.58
CA ILE A 161 12.93 18.49 -16.15
C ILE A 161 11.59 18.50 -15.44
N ALA A 162 11.21 17.40 -14.79
CA ALA A 162 10.05 17.37 -13.91
C ALA A 162 10.49 17.55 -12.46
N TYR A 163 10.13 18.67 -11.85
CA TYR A 163 10.34 18.90 -10.42
C TYR A 163 9.20 18.27 -9.61
N GLU A 164 9.55 17.25 -8.84
CA GLU A 164 8.68 16.46 -7.98
C GLU A 164 8.91 16.85 -6.51
N PRO A 165 8.10 17.73 -5.89
CA PRO A 165 8.12 17.89 -4.44
C PRO A 165 7.56 16.60 -3.81
N VAL A 166 8.43 15.63 -3.53
CA VAL A 166 8.03 14.24 -3.21
C VAL A 166 7.11 14.21 -1.98
N TRP A 167 7.35 15.10 -1.02
CA TRP A 167 6.53 15.31 0.16
C TRP A 167 5.06 15.72 -0.11
N ALA A 168 4.77 16.23 -1.30
CA ALA A 168 3.43 16.65 -1.75
C ALA A 168 2.79 15.67 -2.75
N ILE A 169 3.43 14.54 -3.08
CA ILE A 169 2.90 13.55 -4.02
C ILE A 169 2.02 12.54 -3.28
N GLY A 170 0.75 12.41 -3.69
CA GLY A 170 -0.17 11.40 -3.12
C GLY A 170 -0.71 11.70 -1.71
N THR A 171 -0.31 12.82 -1.10
CA THR A 171 -0.70 13.20 0.27
C THR A 171 -1.96 14.09 0.34
N GLY A 172 -2.50 14.52 -0.81
CA GLY A 172 -3.61 15.47 -0.90
C GLY A 172 -3.22 16.92 -0.54
N LYS A 173 -1.99 17.16 -0.11
CA LYS A 173 -1.38 18.50 0.03
C LYS A 173 -0.65 18.83 -1.27
N ALA A 174 -0.80 20.06 -1.77
CA ALA A 174 -0.04 20.56 -2.92
C ALA A 174 0.94 21.63 -2.43
N ALA A 175 2.13 21.71 -3.04
CA ALA A 175 2.98 22.88 -2.87
C ALA A 175 2.21 24.12 -3.36
N SER A 176 2.33 25.24 -2.65
CA SER A 176 1.76 26.49 -3.14
C SER A 176 2.42 26.89 -4.47
N PRO A 177 1.74 27.65 -5.34
CA PRO A 177 2.34 28.12 -6.59
C PRO A 177 3.66 28.87 -6.36
N GLU A 178 3.75 29.67 -5.30
CA GLU A 178 4.96 30.38 -4.89
C GLU A 178 6.09 29.41 -4.49
N GLN A 179 5.79 28.36 -3.74
CA GLN A 179 6.77 27.34 -3.38
C GLN A 179 7.30 26.61 -4.60
N ALA A 180 6.42 26.25 -5.54
CA ALA A 180 6.81 25.63 -6.79
C ALA A 180 7.68 26.58 -7.62
N GLN A 181 7.26 27.84 -7.78
CA GLN A 181 7.97 28.86 -8.55
C GLN A 181 9.37 29.12 -7.98
N ASN A 182 9.53 29.22 -6.66
CA ASN A 182 10.84 29.42 -6.04
C ASN A 182 11.83 28.33 -6.44
N VAL A 183 11.44 27.06 -6.38
CA VAL A 183 12.33 25.95 -6.74
C VAL A 183 12.57 25.89 -8.26
N HIS A 184 11.55 26.16 -9.08
CA HIS A 184 11.72 26.24 -10.55
C HIS A 184 12.71 27.34 -10.95
N SER A 185 12.62 28.51 -10.32
CA SER A 185 13.53 29.63 -10.56
C SER A 185 14.97 29.28 -10.18
N GLU A 186 15.19 28.61 -9.04
CA GLU A 186 16.52 28.13 -8.65
C GLU A 186 17.08 27.08 -9.62
N ILE A 187 16.25 26.14 -10.09
CA ILE A 187 16.64 25.18 -11.14
C ILE A 187 17.01 25.93 -12.42
N ARG A 188 16.22 26.93 -12.82
CA ARG A 188 16.48 27.77 -14.00
C ARG A 188 17.82 28.49 -13.89
N GLN A 189 18.09 29.12 -12.74
CA GLN A 189 19.35 29.81 -12.47
C GLN A 189 20.54 28.84 -12.51
N TRP A 190 20.40 27.66 -11.90
CA TRP A 190 21.43 26.63 -11.97
C TRP A 190 21.70 26.20 -13.42
N LEU A 191 20.65 25.95 -14.22
CA LEU A 191 20.81 25.60 -15.63
C LEU A 191 21.49 26.72 -16.42
N LYS A 192 21.12 27.99 -16.19
CA LYS A 192 21.73 29.14 -16.84
C LYS A 192 23.23 29.22 -16.53
N LYS A 193 23.61 28.96 -15.28
CA LYS A 193 25.01 28.92 -14.82
C LYS A 193 25.81 27.81 -15.51
N GLN A 194 25.23 26.62 -15.69
CA GLN A 194 25.94 25.46 -16.23
C GLN A 194 25.93 25.39 -17.77
N LEU A 195 24.85 25.81 -18.41
CA LEU A 195 24.60 25.62 -19.85
C LEU A 195 24.59 26.92 -20.66
N GLY A 196 24.62 28.10 -20.01
CA GLY A 196 24.54 29.39 -20.68
C GLY A 196 23.22 29.55 -21.44
N GLU A 197 23.23 30.18 -22.60
CA GLU A 197 22.03 30.40 -23.43
C GLU A 197 21.28 29.12 -23.82
N LYS A 198 21.95 27.96 -23.82
CA LYS A 198 21.30 26.68 -24.10
C LYS A 198 20.22 26.31 -23.08
N SER A 199 20.28 26.86 -21.86
CA SER A 199 19.26 26.60 -20.84
C SER A 199 17.89 27.15 -21.22
N ASP A 200 17.82 28.22 -22.02
CA ASP A 200 16.60 29.02 -22.19
C ASP A 200 15.46 28.24 -22.85
N ASN A 201 15.79 27.17 -23.57
CA ASN A 201 14.86 26.26 -24.25
C ASN A 201 14.52 24.99 -23.45
N ILE A 202 15.23 24.71 -22.35
CA ILE A 202 14.93 23.54 -21.50
C ILE A 202 13.65 23.85 -20.72
N ARG A 203 12.67 22.96 -20.79
CA ARG A 203 11.42 23.09 -20.04
C ARG A 203 11.56 22.53 -18.63
N ILE A 204 11.04 23.25 -17.64
CA ILE A 204 10.89 22.77 -16.26
C ILE A 204 9.40 22.66 -15.97
N ILE A 205 8.95 21.45 -15.69
CA ILE A 205 7.54 21.13 -15.45
C ILE A 205 7.32 20.74 -14.00
N TYR A 206 6.16 21.07 -13.46
CA TYR A 206 5.79 20.70 -12.10
C TYR A 206 5.19 19.29 -12.06
N GLY A 207 5.83 18.40 -11.29
CA GLY A 207 5.44 17.00 -11.10
C GLY A 207 4.71 16.71 -9.78
N GLY A 208 4.31 17.74 -9.03
CA GLY A 208 3.53 17.58 -7.80
C GLY A 208 2.03 17.36 -8.05
N SER A 209 1.22 17.48 -7.00
CA SER A 209 -0.24 17.32 -7.12
C SER A 209 -0.89 18.44 -7.94
N VAL A 210 -1.22 18.14 -9.20
CA VAL A 210 -1.97 19.03 -10.11
C VAL A 210 -3.44 18.59 -10.15
N THR A 211 -4.33 19.56 -9.99
CA THR A 211 -5.78 19.42 -10.04
C THR A 211 -6.36 20.55 -10.87
N SER A 212 -7.64 20.43 -11.26
CA SER A 212 -8.35 21.50 -11.95
C SER A 212 -8.41 22.83 -11.17
N LYS A 213 -8.24 22.79 -9.85
CA LYS A 213 -8.31 23.97 -8.99
C LYS A 213 -7.02 24.78 -8.96
N ASN A 214 -5.86 24.13 -9.00
CA ASN A 214 -4.56 24.78 -8.86
C ASN A 214 -3.78 24.88 -10.18
N ALA A 215 -4.16 24.13 -11.23
CA ALA A 215 -3.46 24.12 -12.51
C ALA A 215 -3.30 25.52 -13.11
N LYS A 216 -4.35 26.34 -13.08
CA LYS A 216 -4.31 27.71 -13.64
C LYS A 216 -3.34 28.63 -12.91
N GLU A 217 -3.30 28.56 -11.58
CA GLU A 217 -2.38 29.40 -10.79
C GLU A 217 -0.92 28.97 -10.99
N LEU A 218 -0.68 27.66 -11.03
CA LEU A 218 0.64 27.10 -11.30
C LEU A 218 1.12 27.44 -12.72
N SER A 219 0.24 27.42 -13.73
CA SER A 219 0.61 27.72 -15.11
C SER A 219 0.93 29.19 -15.36
N LEU A 220 0.59 30.09 -14.43
CA LEU A 220 0.90 31.51 -14.50
C LEU A 220 2.26 31.86 -13.88
N MET A 221 2.96 30.89 -13.31
CA MET A 221 4.28 31.08 -12.70
C MET A 221 5.37 31.13 -13.79
N ASP A 222 6.27 32.11 -13.73
CA ASP A 222 7.21 32.46 -14.81
C ASP A 222 8.14 31.31 -15.24
N ASP A 223 8.55 30.44 -14.31
CA ASP A 223 9.49 29.35 -14.56
C ASP A 223 8.82 27.96 -14.62
N ILE A 224 7.48 27.89 -14.56
CA ILE A 224 6.72 26.64 -14.69
C ILE A 224 6.23 26.48 -16.13
N ASP A 225 6.90 25.61 -16.89
CA ASP A 225 6.66 25.39 -18.31
C ASP A 225 5.68 24.24 -18.60
N GLY A 226 5.03 23.68 -17.57
CA GLY A 226 4.19 22.50 -17.77
C GLY A 226 3.90 21.70 -16.52
N PHE A 227 3.25 20.55 -16.73
CA PHE A 227 2.88 19.59 -15.70
C PHE A 227 3.27 18.16 -16.06
N LEU A 228 3.67 17.38 -15.06
CA LEU A 228 3.66 15.91 -15.10
C LEU A 228 2.60 15.40 -14.12
N VAL A 229 1.45 15.04 -14.67
CA VAL A 229 0.22 14.75 -13.93
C VAL A 229 0.13 13.26 -13.63
N GLY A 230 -0.09 12.90 -12.36
CA GLY A 230 -0.39 11.54 -11.91
C GLY A 230 -1.88 11.18 -12.06
N GLY A 231 -2.52 10.74 -10.97
CA GLY A 231 -3.86 10.11 -11.01
C GLY A 231 -5.00 10.91 -11.67
N ALA A 232 -4.90 12.23 -11.82
CA ALA A 232 -5.88 13.01 -12.59
C ALA A 232 -5.85 12.68 -14.09
N SER A 233 -4.71 12.25 -14.62
CA SER A 233 -4.54 11.85 -16.03
C SER A 233 -5.37 10.62 -16.40
N LEU A 234 -5.71 9.75 -15.44
CA LEU A 234 -6.54 8.56 -15.70
C LEU A 234 -8.01 8.90 -15.92
N LYS A 235 -8.44 10.09 -15.50
CA LYS A 235 -9.85 10.52 -15.57
C LYS A 235 -10.09 11.53 -16.67
N ASN A 236 -9.19 12.50 -16.83
CA ASN A 236 -9.39 13.55 -17.83
C ASN A 236 -8.08 14.32 -18.11
N VAL A 237 -7.20 13.77 -18.96
CA VAL A 237 -5.95 14.45 -19.40
C VAL A 237 -6.27 15.79 -20.09
N ILE A 238 -7.34 15.83 -20.89
CA ILE A 238 -7.71 17.01 -21.70
C ILE A 238 -8.29 18.14 -20.87
N ALA A 239 -9.05 17.86 -19.82
CA ALA A 239 -9.53 18.91 -18.91
C ALA A 239 -8.37 19.74 -18.34
N LEU A 240 -7.18 19.17 -18.17
CA LEU A 240 -6.01 19.93 -17.75
C LEU A 240 -5.43 20.77 -18.90
N CYS A 241 -5.44 20.27 -20.13
CA CYS A 241 -5.00 21.03 -21.30
C CYS A 241 -5.94 22.22 -21.61
N SER A 242 -7.25 22.03 -21.51
CA SER A 242 -8.26 23.07 -21.77
C SER A 242 -8.37 24.12 -20.67
N MET A 243 -7.90 23.83 -19.45
CA MET A 243 -7.88 24.79 -18.34
C MET A 243 -6.74 25.82 -18.43
N ILE A 244 -5.79 25.65 -19.34
CA ILE A 244 -4.55 26.44 -19.44
C ILE A 244 -4.56 27.38 -20.67
N SER A 245 -5.55 27.27 -21.55
CA SER A 245 -5.63 28.15 -22.72
C SER A 245 -5.93 29.60 -22.29
N PRO A 246 -5.17 30.60 -22.78
CA PRO A 246 -5.41 32.00 -22.45
C PRO A 246 -6.76 32.46 -23.03
N ALA A 247 -7.50 33.22 -22.24
CA ALA A 247 -8.86 33.65 -22.51
C ALA A 247 -9.09 34.14 -23.96
N SER A 248 -9.87 33.38 -24.73
CA SER A 248 -10.79 33.94 -25.72
C SER A 248 -12.20 33.69 -25.20
N GLY A 249 -12.90 34.77 -24.87
CA GLY A 249 -14.17 34.74 -24.15
C GLY A 249 -15.24 33.92 -24.87
N SER A 250 -15.53 32.73 -24.37
CA SER A 250 -16.83 32.11 -24.54
C SER A 250 -17.16 31.32 -23.27
N THR A 251 -18.20 31.76 -22.58
CA THR A 251 -18.79 31.06 -21.44
C THR A 251 -19.37 29.74 -21.92
N PHE A 252 -18.71 28.62 -21.66
CA PHE A 252 -19.34 27.31 -21.77
C PHE A 252 -20.03 26.96 -20.45
N GLY A 253 -21.34 26.78 -20.54
CA GLY A 253 -22.23 26.49 -19.43
C GLY A 253 -21.89 25.17 -18.73
N SER A 254 -22.16 25.15 -17.43
CA SER A 254 -22.14 23.97 -16.56
C SER A 254 -22.85 22.76 -17.20
N PRO A 255 -22.25 21.55 -17.20
CA PRO A 255 -22.91 20.37 -17.72
C PRO A 255 -24.12 20.01 -16.85
N GLN A 256 -25.31 20.11 -17.43
CA GLN A 256 -26.51 19.50 -16.89
C GLN A 256 -26.38 17.99 -16.98
N TYR A 257 -26.55 17.30 -15.84
CA TYR A 257 -26.69 15.85 -15.80
C TYR A 257 -27.99 15.46 -16.52
N LEU A 258 -27.86 14.92 -17.73
CA LEU A 258 -28.93 14.22 -18.42
C LEU A 258 -29.19 12.90 -17.69
N HIS A 259 -30.25 12.88 -16.89
CA HIS A 259 -30.96 11.65 -16.54
C HIS A 259 -31.44 11.02 -17.85
N HIS A 260 -30.79 9.93 -18.28
CA HIS A 260 -31.36 9.01 -19.25
C HIS A 260 -31.50 7.63 -18.61
N SER A 261 -32.76 7.24 -18.50
CA SER A 261 -33.26 5.95 -18.06
C SER A 261 -32.73 4.83 -18.96
N ILE A 262 -32.13 3.80 -18.37
CA ILE A 262 -31.70 2.59 -19.07
C ILE A 262 -32.93 1.76 -19.48
N PRO A 263 -33.13 1.42 -20.76
CA PRO A 263 -34.16 0.47 -21.17
C PRO A 263 -33.80 -0.96 -20.71
N LYS A 264 -34.78 -1.63 -20.12
CA LYS A 264 -34.73 -3.06 -19.77
C LYS A 264 -34.68 -3.92 -21.05
N THR A 265 -33.51 -4.27 -21.54
CA THR A 265 -33.30 -5.47 -22.41
C THR A 265 -31.82 -5.67 -22.71
N GLN A 266 -31.06 -6.19 -21.74
CA GLN A 266 -29.85 -6.98 -22.02
C GLN A 266 -29.45 -7.87 -20.83
N GLN A 267 -30.48 -8.45 -20.20
CA GLN A 267 -30.34 -9.50 -19.18
C GLN A 267 -30.53 -10.91 -19.79
N GLN A 268 -30.38 -11.04 -21.11
CA GLN A 268 -30.73 -12.27 -21.84
C GLN A 268 -29.81 -12.57 -23.03
N MET A 269 -28.49 -12.39 -22.85
CA MET A 269 -27.46 -12.88 -23.80
C MET A 269 -26.18 -13.36 -23.09
N ILE A 270 -26.28 -13.87 -21.85
CA ILE A 270 -25.16 -14.49 -21.11
C ILE A 270 -25.52 -15.91 -20.63
N SER A 271 -26.66 -16.48 -21.05
CA SER A 271 -27.03 -17.88 -20.71
C SER A 271 -26.56 -18.94 -21.71
N ASP A 272 -26.07 -18.56 -22.90
CA ASP A 272 -25.94 -19.51 -24.02
C ASP A 272 -24.50 -19.83 -24.45
N ALA A 273 -23.49 -19.45 -23.66
CA ALA A 273 -22.08 -19.73 -23.96
C ALA A 273 -21.40 -20.76 -23.02
N PHE A 274 -22.14 -21.40 -22.11
CA PHE A 274 -21.58 -22.38 -21.15
C PHE A 274 -22.07 -23.83 -21.29
N ASN A 275 -22.84 -24.15 -22.35
CA ASN A 275 -23.34 -25.50 -22.60
C ASN A 275 -22.88 -26.03 -23.97
N THR A 276 -21.59 -26.36 -24.13
CA THR A 276 -21.12 -27.35 -25.13
C THR A 276 -19.60 -27.60 -25.00
N ALA A 277 -19.20 -28.59 -24.20
CA ALA A 277 -18.01 -29.42 -24.43
C ALA A 277 -17.97 -30.58 -23.42
N ASN A 278 -18.74 -31.64 -23.69
CA ASN A 278 -18.50 -32.98 -23.16
C ASN A 278 -17.98 -33.82 -24.33
N PHE A 279 -16.88 -34.56 -24.14
CA PHE A 279 -16.69 -35.94 -24.64
C PHE A 279 -15.36 -36.53 -24.11
N PRO A 280 -15.19 -37.88 -24.09
CA PRO A 280 -14.64 -38.63 -22.96
C PRO A 280 -13.29 -39.27 -23.35
N LEU A 281 -12.68 -40.06 -22.45
CA LEU A 281 -12.04 -41.35 -22.81
C LEU A 281 -11.50 -42.06 -21.56
N SER A 282 -12.11 -43.19 -21.25
CA SER A 282 -11.53 -44.30 -20.48
C SER A 282 -10.69 -45.19 -21.39
N ARG A 283 -9.53 -45.68 -20.93
CA ARG A 283 -8.99 -47.04 -21.21
C ARG A 283 -7.83 -47.39 -20.26
N THR A 284 -7.67 -48.69 -20.07
CA THR A 284 -7.10 -49.45 -18.95
C THR A 284 -5.64 -49.95 -19.14
N SER A 285 -4.83 -49.90 -18.06
CA SER A 285 -3.82 -50.87 -17.53
C SER A 285 -2.58 -51.31 -18.37
N PRO A 286 -1.50 -51.97 -17.82
CA PRO A 286 -1.22 -52.45 -16.44
C PRO A 286 0.22 -52.23 -15.84
N GLY A 287 0.36 -52.42 -14.51
CA GLY A 287 1.38 -53.34 -13.89
C GLY A 287 2.65 -52.80 -13.18
N PHE A 288 2.98 -53.45 -12.04
CA PHE A 288 4.13 -53.37 -11.08
C PHE A 288 3.95 -52.39 -9.90
N GLY A 289 3.80 -52.78 -8.61
CA GLY A 289 4.09 -54.00 -7.85
C GLY A 289 5.27 -53.76 -6.90
N THR A 290 5.08 -53.38 -5.63
CA THR A 290 5.26 -54.22 -4.41
C THR A 290 4.94 -53.37 -3.17
N SER A 291 3.81 -53.57 -2.48
CA SER A 291 3.63 -54.22 -1.15
C SER A 291 4.76 -54.08 -0.11
N VAL A 292 4.44 -53.52 1.07
CA VAL A 292 4.48 -54.23 2.36
C VAL A 292 3.31 -53.75 3.22
N ALA A 293 2.49 -54.69 3.70
CA ALA A 293 1.35 -54.49 4.58
C ALA A 293 1.65 -55.07 5.97
N PHE A 294 1.19 -54.38 7.02
CA PHE A 294 0.87 -54.89 8.36
C PHE A 294 -0.05 -53.83 8.97
N GLY A 295 -1.25 -54.08 9.49
CA GLY A 295 -2.08 -55.26 9.63
C GLY A 295 -3.36 -54.72 10.28
N ASN A 296 -4.50 -54.89 9.62
CA ASN A 296 -5.79 -54.42 10.12
C ASN A 296 -6.51 -55.62 10.73
N THR A 297 -6.67 -55.64 12.05
CA THR A 297 -7.61 -56.54 12.72
C THR A 297 -7.98 -55.88 14.05
N PHE A 298 -9.17 -55.29 14.12
CA PHE A 298 -10.18 -55.63 15.13
C PHE A 298 -11.46 -54.78 14.91
N LEU A 299 -12.46 -55.47 14.34
CA LEU A 299 -13.90 -55.36 14.57
C LEU A 299 -14.62 -54.01 14.39
N GLY A 300 -15.45 -53.97 13.34
CA GLY A 300 -16.68 -53.17 13.34
C GLY A 300 -17.78 -53.85 14.14
N ALA A 301 -18.49 -53.07 14.96
CA ALA A 301 -19.86 -53.33 15.39
C ALA A 301 -20.54 -52.00 15.80
N ARG A 302 -21.60 -51.68 15.05
CA ARG A 302 -22.76 -50.80 15.33
C ARG A 302 -22.82 -50.03 16.67
N GLY A 303 -23.14 -48.74 16.59
CA GLY A 303 -23.84 -48.01 17.66
C GLY A 303 -23.38 -46.56 17.80
N ASP A 304 -24.30 -45.63 17.53
CA ASP A 304 -24.17 -44.17 17.53
C ASP A 304 -24.02 -43.54 18.94
N ASP A 305 -23.31 -44.20 19.86
CA ASP A 305 -23.23 -43.81 21.29
C ASP A 305 -21.81 -43.97 21.91
N GLY A 306 -20.76 -44.06 21.10
CA GLY A 306 -19.39 -44.38 21.55
C GLY A 306 -18.50 -43.21 21.99
N HIS A 307 -18.83 -41.97 21.63
CA HIS A 307 -17.90 -40.84 21.81
C HIS A 307 -17.90 -40.19 23.20
N GLN A 308 -18.79 -40.58 24.12
CA GLN A 308 -18.92 -39.86 25.38
C GLN A 308 -17.89 -40.26 26.46
N ASN A 309 -17.34 -41.48 26.45
CA ASN A 309 -16.52 -42.01 27.56
C ASN A 309 -15.00 -42.14 27.33
N LEU A 310 -14.44 -41.61 26.24
CA LEU A 310 -12.98 -41.59 26.05
C LEU A 310 -12.30 -40.52 26.93
N PRO A 311 -11.10 -40.78 27.48
CA PRO A 311 -10.29 -39.74 28.14
C PRO A 311 -10.06 -38.55 27.21
N ASP A 312 -10.08 -37.33 27.75
CA ASP A 312 -10.03 -36.10 26.94
C ASP A 312 -8.81 -36.02 26.01
N ASN A 313 -7.66 -36.57 26.43
CA ASN A 313 -6.45 -36.64 25.60
C ASN A 313 -6.64 -37.54 24.36
N VAL A 314 -7.38 -38.64 24.47
CA VAL A 314 -7.65 -39.54 23.33
C VAL A 314 -8.58 -38.86 22.32
N LYS A 315 -9.57 -38.09 22.81
CA LYS A 315 -10.46 -37.29 21.96
C LYS A 315 -9.67 -36.22 21.19
N MET A 316 -8.73 -35.55 21.85
CA MET A 316 -7.84 -34.57 21.23
C MET A 316 -7.06 -35.16 20.04
N TYR A 317 -6.39 -36.30 20.23
CA TYR A 317 -5.64 -36.95 19.15
C TYR A 317 -6.54 -37.39 18.00
N ASN A 318 -7.75 -37.89 18.28
CA ASN A 318 -8.71 -38.23 17.23
C ASN A 318 -9.13 -37.01 16.41
N TRP A 319 -9.42 -35.88 17.04
CA TRP A 319 -9.73 -34.65 16.31
C TRP A 319 -8.54 -34.14 15.48
N ILE A 320 -7.31 -34.28 15.98
CA ILE A 320 -6.10 -33.92 15.22
C ILE A 320 -5.96 -34.80 13.96
N ILE A 321 -6.27 -36.09 14.05
CA ILE A 321 -6.32 -36.99 12.89
C ILE A 321 -7.45 -36.59 11.92
N GLU A 322 -8.60 -36.19 12.45
CA GLU A 322 -9.74 -35.68 11.68
C GLU A 322 -9.44 -34.37 10.94
N LEU A 323 -8.52 -33.52 11.44
CA LEU A 323 -8.09 -32.32 10.71
C LEU A 323 -7.45 -32.65 9.36
N ILE A 324 -6.70 -33.75 9.30
CA ILE A 324 -5.93 -34.17 8.12
C ILE A 324 -6.83 -34.95 7.15
N SER A 325 -7.84 -35.65 7.65
CA SER A 325 -8.68 -36.56 6.88
C SER A 325 -9.88 -35.86 6.21
N GLY A 326 -9.64 -35.34 4.99
CA GLY A 326 -10.70 -34.89 4.07
C GLY A 326 -11.59 -33.75 4.57
N SER A 327 -12.61 -33.37 3.78
CA SER A 327 -13.46 -32.20 4.05
C SER A 327 -14.56 -32.43 5.10
N VAL A 328 -14.93 -33.68 5.36
CA VAL A 328 -16.14 -34.04 6.14
C VAL A 328 -15.91 -33.97 7.65
N GLY A 329 -14.77 -34.49 8.15
CA GLY A 329 -14.45 -34.48 9.59
C GLY A 329 -13.76 -33.19 10.06
N ARG A 330 -13.06 -32.50 9.16
CA ARG A 330 -12.22 -31.35 9.49
C ARG A 330 -12.97 -30.20 10.16
N GLU A 331 -14.18 -29.88 9.71
CA GLU A 331 -14.94 -28.75 10.27
C GLU A 331 -15.36 -29.01 11.72
N HIS A 332 -15.77 -30.24 12.02
CA HIS A 332 -16.11 -30.65 13.38
C HIS A 332 -14.86 -30.61 14.28
N ALA A 333 -13.75 -31.18 13.81
CA ALA A 333 -12.49 -31.18 14.54
C ALA A 333 -11.97 -29.75 14.83
N LEU A 334 -12.06 -28.83 13.86
CA LEU A 334 -11.71 -27.42 14.06
C LEU A 334 -12.54 -26.78 15.18
N LEU A 335 -13.84 -27.04 15.21
CA LEU A 335 -14.74 -26.49 16.21
C LEU A 335 -14.44 -27.03 17.62
N GLU A 336 -14.24 -28.34 17.76
CA GLU A 336 -14.01 -28.95 19.07
C GLU A 336 -12.62 -28.61 19.62
N LEU A 337 -11.58 -28.63 18.78
CA LEU A 337 -10.24 -28.21 19.17
C LEU A 337 -10.20 -26.71 19.51
N SER A 338 -10.89 -25.84 18.75
CA SER A 338 -10.87 -24.40 19.03
C SER A 338 -11.55 -24.05 20.36
N LYS A 339 -12.62 -24.76 20.74
CA LYS A 339 -13.30 -24.61 22.04
C LYS A 339 -12.43 -25.11 23.20
N LYS A 340 -11.77 -26.25 23.03
CA LYS A 340 -10.98 -26.90 24.08
C LYS A 340 -9.51 -26.48 24.13
N ARG A 341 -9.09 -25.51 23.31
CA ARG A 341 -7.68 -25.08 23.21
C ARG A 341 -7.04 -24.63 24.54
N GLU A 342 -7.84 -24.18 25.51
CA GLU A 342 -7.38 -23.74 26.83
C GLU A 342 -7.33 -24.89 27.86
N GLN A 343 -7.87 -26.06 27.52
CA GLN A 343 -7.89 -27.25 28.39
C GLN A 343 -6.65 -28.14 28.20
N PHE A 344 -5.90 -27.94 27.12
CA PHE A 344 -4.79 -28.78 26.71
C PHE A 344 -3.52 -27.94 26.59
N ASP A 345 -2.67 -28.00 27.61
CA ASP A 345 -1.44 -27.18 27.69
C ASP A 345 -0.48 -27.47 26.52
N ASP A 346 -0.35 -28.74 26.13
CA ASP A 346 0.57 -29.18 25.07
C ASP A 346 -0.02 -29.09 23.65
N LEU A 347 -1.25 -28.59 23.49
CA LEU A 347 -1.95 -28.60 22.20
C LEU A 347 -1.16 -27.87 21.11
N ALA A 348 -0.60 -26.70 21.42
CA ALA A 348 0.20 -25.93 20.46
C ALA A 348 1.39 -26.74 19.91
N PHE A 349 2.12 -27.42 20.80
CA PHE A 349 3.25 -28.25 20.45
C PHE A 349 2.82 -29.44 19.58
N ILE A 350 1.75 -30.13 19.99
CA ILE A 350 1.22 -31.28 19.25
C ILE A 350 0.74 -30.85 17.86
N LEU A 351 0.00 -29.74 17.74
CA LEU A 351 -0.48 -29.25 16.45
C LEU A 351 0.66 -28.92 15.48
N TRP A 352 1.76 -28.35 15.98
CA TRP A 352 2.91 -28.01 15.15
C TRP A 352 3.66 -29.25 14.66
N HIS A 353 3.89 -30.22 15.54
CA HIS A 353 4.70 -31.41 15.23
C HIS A 353 3.90 -32.56 14.60
N SER A 354 2.57 -32.48 14.59
CA SER A 354 1.72 -33.47 13.93
C SER A 354 1.77 -33.30 12.41
N PHE A 355 2.05 -34.41 11.71
CA PHE A 355 2.18 -34.42 10.25
C PHE A 355 0.92 -33.86 9.56
N GLY A 356 1.10 -32.90 8.65
CA GLY A 356 0.03 -32.38 7.80
C GLY A 356 -0.93 -31.38 8.47
N VAL A 357 -0.90 -31.21 9.80
CA VAL A 357 -1.82 -30.32 10.52
C VAL A 357 -1.65 -28.86 10.10
N MET A 358 -0.42 -28.34 10.11
CA MET A 358 -0.14 -26.96 9.68
C MET A 358 -0.56 -26.71 8.23
N THR A 359 -0.36 -27.70 7.35
CA THR A 359 -0.82 -27.65 5.96
C THR A 359 -2.34 -27.57 5.88
N SER A 360 -3.07 -28.35 6.68
CA SER A 360 -4.53 -28.30 6.74
C SER A 360 -5.04 -26.96 7.25
N LEU A 361 -4.43 -26.39 8.30
CA LEU A 361 -4.81 -25.07 8.83
C LEU A 361 -4.57 -23.95 7.81
N LEU A 362 -3.45 -23.97 7.10
CA LEU A 362 -3.16 -23.02 6.02
C LEU A 362 -4.11 -23.18 4.83
N GLN A 363 -4.49 -24.42 4.50
CA GLN A 363 -5.48 -24.68 3.45
C GLN A 363 -6.83 -24.04 3.77
N GLU A 364 -7.27 -24.07 5.03
CA GLU A 364 -8.51 -23.40 5.45
C GLU A 364 -8.42 -21.88 5.27
N ILE A 365 -7.27 -21.26 5.54
CA ILE A 365 -7.04 -19.83 5.28
C ILE A 365 -7.14 -19.52 3.78
N VAL A 366 -6.35 -20.23 2.97
CA VAL A 366 -6.26 -19.96 1.52
C VAL A 366 -7.59 -20.21 0.82
N SER A 367 -8.41 -21.17 1.30
CA SER A 367 -9.74 -21.44 0.75
C SER A 367 -10.70 -20.25 0.83
N VAL A 368 -10.45 -19.30 1.74
CA VAL A 368 -11.27 -18.11 1.94
C VAL A 368 -10.84 -16.95 1.04
N TYR A 369 -9.62 -16.95 0.48
CA TYR A 369 -9.12 -15.83 -0.34
C TYR A 369 -10.03 -15.44 -1.51
N PRO A 370 -10.59 -16.37 -2.30
CA PRO A 370 -11.52 -16.00 -3.38
C PRO A 370 -12.78 -15.30 -2.85
N LEU A 371 -13.19 -15.61 -1.61
CA LEU A 371 -14.38 -15.05 -0.96
C LEU A 371 -14.16 -13.64 -0.42
N LEU A 372 -12.91 -13.13 -0.42
CA LEU A 372 -12.60 -11.77 0.00
C LEU A 372 -12.87 -10.72 -1.09
N LEU A 373 -12.82 -11.14 -2.37
CA LEU A 373 -12.96 -10.27 -3.54
C LEU A 373 -14.42 -9.96 -3.92
N SER A 374 -15.37 -10.67 -3.31
CA SER A 374 -16.81 -10.52 -3.53
C SER A 374 -17.48 -10.35 -2.16
N PRO A 375 -18.58 -9.59 -2.00
CA PRO A 375 -19.26 -9.43 -0.71
C PRO A 375 -19.97 -10.71 -0.20
N GLN A 376 -19.46 -11.90 -0.54
CA GLN A 376 -20.09 -13.21 -0.33
C GLN A 376 -19.51 -14.03 0.82
N LEU A 377 -18.60 -13.49 1.65
CA LEU A 377 -18.15 -14.23 2.83
C LEU A 377 -19.33 -14.52 3.77
N THR A 378 -19.74 -15.79 3.82
CA THR A 378 -20.87 -16.23 4.64
C THR A 378 -20.46 -16.35 6.11
N SER A 379 -21.43 -16.27 7.02
CA SER A 379 -21.18 -16.49 8.46
C SER A 379 -20.59 -17.87 8.73
N HIS A 380 -21.03 -18.89 7.99
CA HIS A 380 -20.53 -20.26 8.12
C HIS A 380 -19.05 -20.35 7.72
N ALA A 381 -18.67 -19.83 6.54
CA ALA A 381 -17.28 -19.82 6.09
C ALA A 381 -16.37 -19.03 7.03
N SER A 382 -16.83 -17.86 7.51
CA SER A 382 -16.10 -17.04 8.48
C SER A 382 -15.91 -17.78 9.82
N ASN A 383 -16.95 -18.42 10.36
CA ASN A 383 -16.85 -19.18 11.61
C ASN A 383 -15.86 -20.34 11.48
N ARG A 384 -15.91 -21.07 10.37
CA ARG A 384 -15.02 -22.21 10.11
C ARG A 384 -13.55 -21.79 10.07
N VAL A 385 -13.21 -20.77 9.28
CA VAL A 385 -11.81 -20.30 9.23
C VAL A 385 -11.38 -19.66 10.55
N CYS A 386 -12.27 -18.99 11.28
CA CYS A 386 -11.93 -18.43 12.60
C CYS A 386 -11.60 -19.52 13.64
N ASN A 387 -12.19 -20.71 13.54
CA ASN A 387 -11.77 -21.85 14.36
C ASN A 387 -10.31 -22.26 14.05
N ALA A 388 -9.91 -22.28 12.78
CA ALA A 388 -8.52 -22.53 12.41
C ALA A 388 -7.59 -21.41 12.90
N LEU A 389 -7.99 -20.14 12.77
CA LEU A 389 -7.25 -18.99 13.30
C LEU A 389 -7.06 -19.06 14.82
N ALA A 390 -8.06 -19.54 15.57
CA ALA A 390 -7.94 -19.73 17.02
C ALA A 390 -6.90 -20.79 17.40
N LEU A 391 -6.75 -21.85 16.59
CA LEU A 391 -5.68 -22.85 16.76
C LEU A 391 -4.32 -22.25 16.42
N LEU A 392 -4.21 -21.47 15.34
CA LEU A 392 -2.98 -20.74 15.01
C LEU A 392 -2.60 -19.72 16.10
N GLN A 393 -3.58 -19.09 16.74
CA GLN A 393 -3.36 -18.22 17.90
C GLN A 393 -2.74 -18.99 19.07
N CYS A 394 -3.20 -20.22 19.33
CA CYS A 394 -2.61 -21.10 20.34
C CYS A 394 -1.13 -21.38 20.04
N ILE A 395 -0.83 -21.76 18.78
CA ILE A 395 0.54 -22.04 18.30
C ILE A 395 1.44 -20.80 18.40
N ALA A 396 0.93 -19.63 18.03
CA ALA A 396 1.64 -18.35 18.12
C ALA A 396 1.95 -17.94 19.57
N SER A 397 1.07 -18.33 20.52
CA SER A 397 1.21 -17.98 21.93
C SER A 397 2.22 -18.87 22.68
N HIS A 398 2.46 -20.09 22.22
CA HIS A 398 3.30 -21.08 22.90
C HIS A 398 4.81 -20.84 22.68
N ASN A 399 5.61 -21.02 23.72
CA ASN A 399 7.03 -20.61 23.74
C ASN A 399 7.89 -21.35 22.71
N GLU A 400 7.68 -22.65 22.52
CA GLU A 400 8.52 -23.47 21.64
C GLU A 400 8.15 -23.33 20.16
N THR A 401 6.87 -23.09 19.86
CA THR A 401 6.36 -23.04 18.49
C THR A 401 6.32 -21.63 17.92
N ARG A 402 6.38 -20.58 18.75
CA ARG A 402 6.28 -19.17 18.32
C ARG A 402 7.32 -18.78 17.28
N ILE A 403 8.60 -19.09 17.52
CA ILE A 403 9.67 -18.74 16.58
C ILE A 403 9.57 -19.59 15.32
N LEU A 404 9.17 -20.86 15.42
CA LEU A 404 8.91 -21.71 14.26
C LEU A 404 7.76 -21.16 13.41
N PHE A 405 6.69 -20.70 14.06
CA PHE A 405 5.54 -20.05 13.43
C PHE A 405 5.93 -18.75 12.70
N LEU A 406 6.81 -17.95 13.31
CA LEU A 406 7.35 -16.73 12.73
C LEU A 406 8.24 -17.03 11.51
N ASN A 407 9.17 -17.98 11.65
CA ASN A 407 10.10 -18.39 10.59
C ASN A 407 9.39 -19.03 9.40
N ALA A 408 8.25 -19.67 9.63
CA ALA A 408 7.38 -20.18 8.57
C ALA A 408 6.57 -19.07 7.86
N HIS A 409 6.72 -17.80 8.25
CA HIS A 409 6.05 -16.65 7.67
C HIS A 409 4.50 -16.76 7.67
N ILE A 410 3.94 -17.54 8.59
CA ILE A 410 2.49 -17.76 8.70
C ILE A 410 1.69 -16.46 8.90
N PRO A 411 2.15 -15.45 9.67
CA PRO A 411 1.43 -14.18 9.81
C PRO A 411 1.06 -13.51 8.47
N LEU A 412 1.87 -13.68 7.43
CA LEU A 412 1.63 -13.08 6.11
C LEU A 412 0.35 -13.58 5.45
N PHE A 413 -0.08 -14.80 5.75
CA PHE A 413 -1.34 -15.36 5.27
C PHE A 413 -2.57 -14.68 5.90
N LEU A 414 -2.39 -13.92 6.98
CA LEU A 414 -3.48 -13.24 7.67
C LEU A 414 -3.67 -11.80 7.20
N TYR A 415 -2.68 -11.21 6.52
CA TYR A 415 -2.74 -9.82 6.08
C TYR A 415 -3.86 -9.55 5.06
N PRO A 416 -4.18 -10.46 4.12
CA PRO A 416 -5.36 -10.31 3.26
C PRO A 416 -6.68 -10.22 4.04
N PHE A 417 -6.80 -10.88 5.19
CA PHE A 417 -7.99 -10.78 6.04
C PHE A 417 -8.06 -9.42 6.72
N MET A 418 -6.94 -8.94 7.24
CA MET A 418 -6.83 -7.64 7.91
C MET A 418 -7.04 -6.45 6.98
N SER A 419 -6.74 -6.60 5.68
CA SER A 419 -6.89 -5.52 4.69
C SER A 419 -8.33 -5.29 4.22
N THR A 420 -9.24 -6.22 4.52
CA THR A 420 -10.66 -6.13 4.14
C THR A 420 -11.37 -4.93 4.79
N THR A 421 -12.30 -4.30 4.06
CA THR A 421 -13.01 -3.08 4.49
C THR A 421 -14.50 -3.28 4.76
N SER A 422 -15.07 -4.44 4.38
CA SER A 422 -16.48 -4.75 4.60
C SER A 422 -16.82 -4.75 6.10
N LYS A 423 -17.92 -4.07 6.47
CA LYS A 423 -18.41 -3.97 7.86
C LYS A 423 -19.40 -5.07 8.25
N SER A 424 -19.63 -6.07 7.40
CA SER A 424 -20.55 -7.15 7.76
C SER A 424 -19.95 -8.01 8.87
N ARG A 425 -20.82 -8.60 9.70
CA ARG A 425 -20.42 -9.42 10.86
C ARG A 425 -19.38 -10.52 10.52
N PRO A 426 -19.49 -11.28 9.41
CA PRO A 426 -18.48 -12.26 9.02
C PRO A 426 -17.08 -11.67 8.82
N PHE A 427 -16.98 -10.48 8.24
CA PHE A 427 -15.70 -9.82 7.99
C PHE A 427 -15.11 -9.17 9.26
N GLU A 428 -15.95 -8.58 10.12
CA GLU A 428 -15.49 -8.07 11.43
C GLU A 428 -14.94 -9.20 12.30
N TYR A 429 -15.63 -10.34 12.36
CA TYR A 429 -15.17 -11.49 13.12
C TYR A 429 -13.85 -12.07 12.57
N LEU A 430 -13.73 -12.13 11.24
CA LEU A 430 -12.51 -12.56 10.56
C LEU A 430 -11.31 -11.65 10.90
N ARG A 431 -11.48 -10.32 10.83
CA ARG A 431 -10.44 -9.36 11.18
C ARG A 431 -10.04 -9.45 12.65
N LEU A 432 -11.02 -9.51 13.55
CA LEU A 432 -10.77 -9.58 14.99
C LEU A 432 -9.98 -10.84 15.35
N THR A 433 -10.36 -11.99 14.78
CA THR A 433 -9.67 -13.27 15.06
C THR A 433 -8.25 -13.27 14.48
N SER A 434 -8.06 -12.70 13.29
CA SER A 434 -6.73 -12.53 12.67
C SER A 434 -5.82 -11.63 13.51
N LEU A 435 -6.36 -10.50 14.00
CA LEU A 435 -5.67 -9.61 14.94
C LEU A 435 -5.33 -10.32 16.25
N GLY A 436 -6.17 -11.25 16.72
CA GLY A 436 -5.91 -12.08 17.90
C GLY A 436 -4.63 -12.92 17.76
N VAL A 437 -4.36 -13.47 16.57
CA VAL A 437 -3.13 -14.21 16.27
C VAL A 437 -1.90 -13.29 16.37
N ILE A 438 -1.95 -12.13 15.71
CA ILE A 438 -0.84 -11.15 15.76
C ILE A 438 -0.65 -10.61 17.19
N GLY A 439 -1.75 -10.36 17.90
CA GLY A 439 -1.75 -9.94 19.31
C GLY A 439 -1.09 -10.97 20.23
N ALA A 440 -1.26 -12.27 19.96
CA ALA A 440 -0.59 -13.33 20.71
C ALA A 440 0.93 -13.35 20.48
N LEU A 441 1.39 -13.08 19.26
CA LEU A 441 2.82 -13.01 18.94
C LEU A 441 3.53 -11.90 19.71
N VAL A 442 2.95 -10.69 19.70
CA VAL A 442 3.57 -9.50 20.34
C VAL A 442 3.44 -9.49 21.86
N LYS A 443 2.66 -10.39 22.46
CA LYS A 443 2.39 -10.40 23.91
C LYS A 443 3.65 -10.66 24.74
N ASN A 444 4.63 -11.38 24.20
CA ASN A 444 5.84 -11.82 24.90
C ASN A 444 7.04 -10.89 24.73
N ASP A 445 6.84 -9.70 24.12
CA ASP A 445 7.87 -8.67 24.02
C ASP A 445 9.16 -9.15 23.32
N SER A 446 9.03 -10.08 22.37
CA SER A 446 10.17 -10.57 21.57
C SER A 446 10.53 -9.57 20.48
N THR A 447 11.74 -9.02 20.55
CA THR A 447 12.28 -8.11 19.51
C THR A 447 12.35 -8.76 18.13
N GLU A 448 12.55 -10.07 18.04
CA GLU A 448 12.54 -10.80 16.77
C GLU A 448 11.16 -10.75 16.10
N VAL A 449 10.09 -10.93 16.88
CA VAL A 449 8.71 -10.77 16.42
C VAL A 449 8.47 -9.32 15.97
N ILE A 450 8.92 -8.33 16.73
CA ILE A 450 8.77 -6.92 16.36
C ILE A 450 9.49 -6.64 15.04
N ASN A 451 10.74 -7.08 14.88
CA ASN A 451 11.51 -6.89 13.66
C ASN A 451 10.81 -7.50 12.43
N PHE A 452 10.30 -8.73 12.53
CA PHE A 452 9.53 -9.37 11.47
C PHE A 452 8.27 -8.57 11.10
N LEU A 453 7.54 -8.08 12.10
CA LEU A 453 6.32 -7.31 11.87
C LEU A 453 6.59 -5.95 11.21
N LEU A 454 7.71 -5.31 11.55
CA LEU A 454 8.17 -4.07 10.92
C LEU A 454 8.61 -4.29 9.48
N SER A 455 9.35 -5.37 9.19
CA SER A 455 9.81 -5.69 7.83
C SER A 455 8.68 -6.11 6.88
N THR A 456 7.47 -6.37 7.41
CA THR A 456 6.31 -6.84 6.65
C THR A 456 5.15 -5.84 6.64
N GLU A 457 5.38 -4.60 7.08
CA GLU A 457 4.40 -3.50 7.03
C GLU A 457 3.10 -3.74 7.83
N ILE A 458 3.19 -4.28 9.06
CA ILE A 458 2.01 -4.45 9.92
C ILE A 458 1.34 -3.13 10.35
N ILE A 459 2.13 -2.05 10.44
CA ILE A 459 1.69 -0.77 11.02
C ILE A 459 0.56 -0.15 10.19
N PRO A 460 0.69 0.05 8.85
CA PRO A 460 -0.40 0.54 8.01
C PRO A 460 -1.72 -0.25 8.16
N LEU A 461 -1.65 -1.58 8.29
CA LEU A 461 -2.83 -2.42 8.49
C LEU A 461 -3.49 -2.14 9.84
N CYS A 462 -2.70 -2.05 10.92
CA CYS A 462 -3.23 -1.74 12.25
C CYS A 462 -3.84 -0.34 12.30
N LEU A 463 -3.18 0.67 11.72
CA LEU A 463 -3.66 2.04 11.68
C LEU A 463 -5.02 2.15 10.96
N ARG A 464 -5.20 1.47 9.83
CA ARG A 464 -6.48 1.42 9.12
C ARG A 464 -7.61 0.84 9.97
N ILE A 465 -7.32 -0.24 10.70
CA ILE A 465 -8.31 -0.87 11.59
C ILE A 465 -8.61 0.00 12.81
N MET A 466 -7.60 0.67 13.37
CA MET A 466 -7.76 1.64 14.45
C MET A 466 -8.68 2.79 14.07
N GLU A 467 -8.69 3.21 12.80
CA GLU A 467 -9.54 4.28 12.30
C GLU A 467 -10.98 3.80 12.05
N THR A 468 -11.15 2.67 11.36
CA THR A 468 -12.44 2.27 10.74
C THR A 468 -13.10 1.01 11.31
N GLY A 469 -12.40 0.22 12.13
CA GLY A 469 -12.89 -1.07 12.64
C GLY A 469 -13.91 -0.96 13.78
N SER A 470 -14.47 -2.10 14.20
CA SER A 470 -15.25 -2.20 15.44
C SER A 470 -14.41 -1.90 16.68
N GLU A 471 -15.06 -1.55 17.80
CA GLU A 471 -14.39 -1.19 19.07
C GLU A 471 -13.40 -2.27 19.55
N LEU A 472 -13.79 -3.55 19.45
CA LEU A 472 -12.92 -4.68 19.80
C LEU A 472 -11.71 -4.77 18.87
N SER A 473 -11.92 -4.65 17.56
CA SER A 473 -10.83 -4.66 16.57
C SER A 473 -9.88 -3.48 16.77
N LYS A 474 -10.41 -2.28 17.05
CA LYS A 474 -9.62 -1.09 17.41
C LYS A 474 -8.77 -1.36 18.65
N THR A 475 -9.33 -2.01 19.67
CA THR A 475 -8.63 -2.33 20.92
C THR A 475 -7.45 -3.27 20.70
N VAL A 476 -7.62 -4.32 19.89
CA VAL A 476 -6.53 -5.26 19.59
C VAL A 476 -5.48 -4.60 18.68
N ALA A 477 -5.90 -3.84 17.67
CA ALA A 477 -4.98 -3.15 16.76
C ALA A 477 -4.10 -2.12 17.49
N ILE A 478 -4.68 -1.30 18.37
CA ILE A 478 -3.88 -0.35 19.16
C ILE A 478 -2.99 -1.07 20.18
N PHE A 479 -3.42 -2.21 20.73
CA PHE A 479 -2.56 -3.02 21.60
C PHE A 479 -1.32 -3.53 20.84
N ILE A 480 -1.45 -3.96 19.59
CA ILE A 480 -0.32 -4.38 18.75
C ILE A 480 0.62 -3.19 18.49
N VAL A 481 0.10 -2.03 18.10
CA VAL A 481 0.90 -0.82 17.89
C VAL A 481 1.59 -0.38 19.19
N GLN A 482 0.93 -0.48 20.33
CA GLN A 482 1.52 -0.18 21.64
C GLN A 482 2.69 -1.11 21.94
N LYS A 483 2.57 -2.41 21.65
CA LYS A 483 3.66 -3.38 21.86
C LYS A 483 4.85 -3.11 20.94
N ILE A 484 4.60 -2.77 19.67
CA ILE A 484 5.65 -2.32 18.74
C ILE A 484 6.36 -1.08 19.28
N LEU A 485 5.61 -0.06 19.73
CA LEU A 485 6.19 1.16 20.30
C LEU A 485 7.00 0.91 21.59
N THR A 486 6.61 -0.10 22.38
CA THR A 486 7.30 -0.42 23.64
C THR A 486 8.74 -0.88 23.37
N ASP A 487 8.96 -1.63 22.28
CA ASP A 487 10.28 -2.04 21.82
C ASP A 487 11.06 -0.84 21.25
N ASP A 488 12.37 -0.75 21.54
CA ASP A 488 13.22 0.36 21.10
C ASP A 488 13.37 0.44 19.58
N MET A 489 13.42 -0.71 18.90
CA MET A 489 13.49 -0.77 17.43
C MET A 489 12.16 -0.30 16.82
N GLY A 490 11.03 -0.70 17.40
CA GLY A 490 9.72 -0.24 16.96
C GLY A 490 9.49 1.25 17.18
N LEU A 491 9.91 1.79 18.33
CA LEU A 491 9.89 3.25 18.57
C LEU A 491 10.78 3.98 17.57
N ALA A 492 12.02 3.51 17.38
CA ALA A 492 12.95 4.10 16.43
C ALA A 492 12.40 4.07 15.01
N TYR A 493 11.77 2.96 14.58
CA TYR A 493 11.16 2.82 13.26
C TYR A 493 10.02 3.80 13.03
N ILE A 494 9.11 3.95 14.00
CA ILE A 494 7.95 4.86 13.90
C ILE A 494 8.42 6.31 13.90
N CYS A 495 9.40 6.65 14.73
CA CYS A 495 9.97 8.00 14.81
C CYS A 495 11.10 8.26 13.80
N GLN A 496 11.40 7.30 12.92
CA GLN A 496 12.49 7.41 11.95
C GLN A 496 12.22 8.52 10.94
N THR A 497 10.98 8.56 10.43
CA THR A 497 10.54 9.55 9.45
C THR A 497 9.34 10.31 10.00
N TYR A 498 9.21 11.58 9.60
CA TYR A 498 8.06 12.39 9.97
C TYR A 498 6.75 11.76 9.49
N GLU A 499 6.72 11.17 8.30
CA GLU A 499 5.52 10.53 7.73
C GLU A 499 4.99 9.39 8.59
N ARG A 500 5.88 8.51 9.10
CA ARG A 500 5.48 7.39 9.97
C ARG A 500 4.96 7.90 11.31
N PHE A 501 5.67 8.84 11.92
CA PHE A 501 5.25 9.48 13.16
C PHE A 501 3.90 10.17 12.99
N TYR A 502 3.74 10.98 11.93
CA TYR A 502 2.53 11.73 11.63
C TYR A 502 1.34 10.81 11.32
N SER A 503 1.55 9.70 10.61
CA SER A 503 0.51 8.70 10.34
C SER A 503 -0.01 8.09 11.64
N VAL A 504 0.87 7.68 12.56
CA VAL A 504 0.47 7.16 13.87
C VAL A 504 -0.19 8.25 14.71
N GLY A 505 0.40 9.46 14.76
CA GLY A 505 -0.09 10.59 15.54
C GLY A 505 -1.48 11.06 15.11
N THR A 506 -1.75 11.09 13.80
CA THR A 506 -3.06 11.48 13.24
C THR A 506 -4.14 10.47 13.64
N VAL A 507 -3.87 9.17 13.51
CA VAL A 507 -4.85 8.13 13.89
C VAL A 507 -5.09 8.15 15.40
N LEU A 508 -4.04 8.28 16.22
CA LEU A 508 -4.20 8.43 17.67
C LEU A 508 -5.03 9.67 18.04
N SER A 509 -4.82 10.80 17.36
CA SER A 509 -5.59 12.04 17.57
C SER A 509 -7.07 11.84 17.22
N ASN A 510 -7.35 11.21 16.08
CA ASN A 510 -8.72 10.86 15.67
C ASN A 510 -9.38 9.93 16.69
N MET A 511 -8.65 8.97 17.25
CA MET A 511 -9.16 8.11 18.32
C MET A 511 -9.45 8.89 19.60
N VAL A 512 -8.60 9.84 20.01
CA VAL A 512 -8.88 10.70 21.16
C VAL A 512 -10.20 11.45 20.98
N ASN A 513 -10.41 12.06 19.81
CA ASN A 513 -11.64 12.79 19.53
C ASN A 513 -12.89 11.88 19.60
N GLN A 514 -12.80 10.66 19.06
CA GLN A 514 -13.88 9.66 19.16
C GLN A 514 -14.13 9.19 20.61
N LEU A 515 -13.12 9.21 21.47
CA LEU A 515 -13.22 8.81 22.88
C LEU A 515 -13.91 9.86 23.75
N VAL A 516 -13.85 11.13 23.37
CA VAL A 516 -14.60 12.20 24.05
C VAL A 516 -16.11 11.93 23.97
N GLU A 517 -16.58 11.46 22.81
CA GLU A 517 -18.00 11.16 22.57
C GLU A 517 -18.44 9.83 23.21
N ASN A 518 -17.64 8.77 23.08
CA ASN A 518 -18.07 7.40 23.40
C ASN A 518 -17.59 6.87 24.77
N GLN A 519 -16.69 7.59 25.45
CA GLN A 519 -16.18 7.27 26.80
C GLN A 519 -15.65 5.83 27.01
N VAL A 520 -15.01 5.24 25.99
CA VAL A 520 -14.51 3.85 26.06
C VAL A 520 -13.18 3.76 26.82
N HIS A 521 -13.22 3.29 28.07
CA HIS A 521 -12.05 3.20 28.96
C HIS A 521 -10.87 2.36 28.42
N ARG A 522 -11.15 1.20 27.80
CA ARG A 522 -10.10 0.25 27.36
C ARG A 522 -9.20 0.83 26.28
N LEU A 523 -9.78 1.59 25.35
CA LEU A 523 -9.06 2.24 24.26
C LEU A 523 -8.19 3.39 24.77
N LEU A 524 -8.73 4.21 25.68
CA LEU A 524 -8.00 5.37 26.23
C LEU A 524 -6.67 4.97 26.88
N LYS A 525 -6.65 3.86 27.63
CA LYS A 525 -5.43 3.32 28.25
C LYS A 525 -4.32 3.05 27.23
N HIS A 526 -4.66 2.45 26.08
CA HIS A 526 -3.68 2.15 25.04
C HIS A 526 -3.22 3.43 24.32
N VAL A 527 -4.14 4.35 24.04
CA VAL A 527 -3.83 5.66 23.42
C VAL A 527 -2.83 6.44 24.27
N VAL A 528 -3.09 6.57 25.57
CA VAL A 528 -2.20 7.28 26.50
C VAL A 528 -0.82 6.63 26.55
N ARG A 529 -0.73 5.30 26.54
CA ARG A 529 0.56 4.59 26.54
C ARG A 529 1.34 4.75 25.25
N CYS A 530 0.66 4.78 24.10
CA CYS A 530 1.32 5.08 22.82
C CYS A 530 1.90 6.49 22.83
N TYR A 531 1.14 7.51 23.27
CA TYR A 531 1.67 8.88 23.37
C TYR A 531 2.82 9.00 24.38
N LEU A 532 2.68 8.38 25.56
CA LEU A 532 3.75 8.34 26.56
C LEU A 532 5.04 7.76 25.95
N ARG A 533 4.95 6.61 25.29
CA ARG A 533 6.12 5.98 24.70
C ARG A 533 6.71 6.78 23.53
N LEU A 534 5.87 7.42 22.71
CA LEU A 534 6.33 8.35 21.67
C LEU A 534 7.11 9.52 22.27
N SER A 535 6.74 10.00 23.46
CA SER A 535 7.43 11.12 24.13
C SER A 535 8.86 10.80 24.57
N ASP A 536 9.23 9.51 24.66
CA ASP A 536 10.60 9.11 24.98
C ASP A 536 11.57 9.51 23.84
N ASN A 537 11.12 9.44 22.58
CA ASN A 537 11.90 9.88 21.44
C ASN A 537 11.98 11.42 21.38
N PRO A 538 13.18 12.04 21.36
CA PRO A 538 13.31 13.49 21.40
C PRO A 538 12.62 14.24 20.25
N ARG A 539 12.65 13.69 19.03
CA ARG A 539 12.03 14.32 17.85
C ARG A 539 10.50 14.26 17.95
N ALA A 540 9.96 13.10 18.33
CA ALA A 540 8.53 12.93 18.54
C ALA A 540 8.02 13.77 19.73
N ARG A 541 8.81 13.89 20.81
CA ARG A 541 8.50 14.74 21.96
C ARG A 541 8.31 16.19 21.56
N GLU A 542 9.21 16.74 20.75
CA GLU A 542 9.10 18.10 20.23
C GLU A 542 7.82 18.28 19.41
N ALA A 543 7.55 17.37 18.48
CA ALA A 543 6.32 17.42 17.69
C ALA A 543 5.05 17.31 18.56
N LEU A 544 5.05 16.44 19.57
CA LEU A 544 3.92 16.26 20.50
C LEU A 544 3.65 17.51 21.36
N ARG A 545 4.65 18.36 21.61
CA ARG A 545 4.39 19.66 22.26
C ARG A 545 3.49 20.56 21.42
N GLN A 546 3.48 20.39 20.11
CA GLN A 546 2.67 21.19 19.20
C GLN A 546 1.36 20.50 18.82
N CYS A 547 1.34 19.16 18.77
CA CYS A 547 0.22 18.40 18.20
C CYS A 547 -0.49 17.43 19.16
N LEU A 548 -0.13 17.36 20.45
CA LEU A 548 -0.89 16.55 21.42
C LEU A 548 -2.33 17.08 21.53
N PRO A 549 -3.37 16.21 21.36
CA PRO A 549 -4.76 16.64 21.41
C PRO A 549 -5.16 17.31 22.73
N ASP A 550 -5.91 18.41 22.65
CA ASP A 550 -6.37 19.18 23.83
C ASP A 550 -7.14 18.35 24.87
N PRO A 551 -7.99 17.37 24.50
CA PRO A 551 -8.67 16.53 25.49
C PRO A 551 -7.74 15.71 26.40
N LEU A 552 -6.47 15.50 25.99
CA LEU A 552 -5.45 14.87 26.82
C LEU A 552 -4.67 15.87 27.69
N ARG A 553 -4.76 17.17 27.40
CA ARG A 553 -4.13 18.26 28.16
C ARG A 553 -5.04 18.83 29.23
N ASP A 554 -6.33 18.86 28.94
CA ASP A 554 -7.34 19.41 29.84
C ASP A 554 -7.96 18.35 30.77
N ALA A 555 -9.02 18.73 31.46
CA ALA A 555 -9.70 17.86 32.41
C ALA A 555 -10.72 16.89 31.75
N THR A 556 -10.82 16.81 30.42
CA THR A 556 -11.87 16.06 29.70
C THR A 556 -11.99 14.61 30.16
N PHE A 557 -10.86 13.91 30.31
CA PHE A 557 -10.87 12.50 30.74
C PHE A 557 -10.76 12.29 32.26
N SER A 558 -10.81 13.34 33.09
CA SER A 558 -10.59 13.23 34.54
C SER A 558 -11.57 12.31 35.25
N ASN A 559 -12.85 12.33 34.83
CA ASN A 559 -13.89 11.48 35.40
C ASN A 559 -13.70 9.99 35.01
N ILE A 560 -13.36 9.74 33.74
CA ILE A 560 -13.13 8.40 33.19
C ILE A 560 -11.88 7.76 33.80
N LEU A 561 -10.87 8.57 34.13
CA LEU A 561 -9.60 8.13 34.71
C LEU A 561 -9.58 8.08 36.24
N LYS A 562 -10.70 8.36 36.91
CA LYS A 562 -10.77 8.40 38.38
C LYS A 562 -10.34 7.07 39.01
N ASP A 563 -10.79 5.96 38.41
CA ASP A 563 -10.56 4.61 38.94
C ASP A 563 -9.40 3.87 38.23
N ASP A 564 -8.84 4.42 37.14
CA ASP A 564 -7.64 3.87 36.47
C ASP A 564 -6.39 4.69 36.82
N LEU A 565 -5.86 4.44 38.02
CA LEU A 565 -4.64 5.07 38.52
C LEU A 565 -3.44 4.83 37.60
N SER A 566 -3.40 3.71 36.88
CA SER A 566 -2.28 3.37 36.00
C SER A 566 -2.23 4.29 34.78
N THR A 567 -3.37 4.50 34.13
CA THR A 567 -3.49 5.38 32.97
C THR A 567 -3.40 6.84 33.39
N LYS A 568 -3.93 7.21 34.56
CA LYS A 568 -3.79 8.56 35.12
C LYS A 568 -2.33 8.94 35.37
N ARG A 569 -1.52 8.02 35.94
CA ARG A 569 -0.06 8.23 36.11
C ARG A 569 0.66 8.34 34.76
N ALA A 570 0.31 7.49 33.80
CA ALA A 570 0.90 7.54 32.46
C ALA A 570 0.62 8.88 31.75
N LEU A 571 -0.61 9.38 31.86
CA LEU A 571 -0.99 10.68 31.29
C LEU A 571 -0.24 11.83 32.00
N ALA A 572 -0.16 11.80 33.33
CA ALA A 572 0.63 12.79 34.07
C ALA A 572 2.10 12.78 33.64
N GLN A 573 2.73 11.61 33.51
CA GLN A 573 4.11 11.49 33.05
C GLN A 573 4.29 12.01 31.62
N LEU A 574 3.35 11.74 30.73
CA LEU A 574 3.35 12.28 29.36
C LEU A 574 3.36 13.82 29.40
N LEU A 575 2.50 14.43 30.20
CA LEU A 575 2.46 15.89 30.33
C LEU A 575 3.75 16.45 30.93
N VAL A 576 4.35 15.77 31.92
CA VAL A 576 5.67 16.14 32.46
C VAL A 576 6.75 16.08 31.39
N ASN A 577 6.79 15.00 30.58
CA ASN A 577 7.77 14.85 29.51
C ASN A 577 7.68 15.98 28.47
N LEU A 578 6.49 16.57 28.29
CA LEU A 578 6.24 17.63 27.31
C LEU A 578 6.42 19.05 27.88
N SER A 579 6.43 19.22 29.21
CA SER A 579 6.69 20.52 29.84
C SER A 579 8.17 20.93 29.76
N ASP A 580 8.45 22.22 29.53
CA ASP A 580 9.79 22.80 29.32
C ASP A 580 10.72 22.84 30.56
N SER A 581 10.47 22.03 31.58
CA SER A 581 11.37 21.95 32.72
C SER A 581 12.62 21.12 32.39
N VAL A 582 13.60 21.80 31.79
CA VAL A 582 15.02 21.56 32.05
C VAL A 582 15.18 21.54 33.57
N ILE A 583 15.37 20.35 34.14
CA ILE A 583 15.98 20.25 35.47
C ILE A 583 17.48 20.36 35.22
N GLY A 584 18.01 21.54 35.54
CA GLY A 584 19.45 21.75 35.75
C GLY A 584 19.93 21.11 37.04
#